data_AF-A0A929JS50-F1
#
_entry.id   AF-A0A929JS50-F1
#
_cell.length_a   1.000
_cell.length_b   1.000
_cell.length_c   1.000
_cell.angle_alpha   90.00
_cell.angle_beta   90.00
_cell.angle_gamma   90.00
#
_symmetry.space_group_name_H-M   'P 1'
#
loop_
_entity.id
_entity.type
_entity.pdbx_description
1 polymer ?
#
loop_
_entity_poly.entity_id
_entity_poly.type
_entity_poly.pdbx_seq_one_letter_code
_entity_poly.pdbx_strand_id
1 'polypeptide(L)'
;MSFRFLYTGDWQLGMTRHFFSEGVHERFAQSRFDATRELGRIAEEENCQFMVVCGDIFESNLVDRMTVSRAFEALKDLPLSVYLLPGNRAQLRAEIDAYVAHLYGLSRDDLVYILDTFPVLKKNEKKAFGEFISKRKCMEEYDRIGKIIVEHEQSGKERAEYGKAILKELSKRLSHEFGKGFDITNLRKMRQFYLLFSK
;
A
#
# COMPACT_ATOMS: atom_id res chain seq x y z
N MET A 1 -3.84 35.65 -9.77
CA MET A 1 -4.64 34.91 -8.76
C MET A 1 -3.70 33.96 -8.05
N SER A 2 -3.65 34.00 -6.72
CA SER A 2 -2.92 33.03 -5.90
C SER A 2 -3.89 31.91 -5.50
N PHE A 3 -3.45 30.66 -5.62
CA PHE A 3 -4.24 29.48 -5.32
C PHE A 3 -3.62 28.77 -4.11
N ARG A 4 -4.41 28.52 -3.06
CA ARG A 4 -3.93 27.83 -1.84
C ARG A 4 -4.79 26.61 -1.55
N PHE A 5 -4.13 25.51 -1.22
CA PHE A 5 -4.75 24.28 -0.77
C PHE A 5 -3.90 23.65 0.33
N LEU A 6 -4.53 22.87 1.21
CA LEU A 6 -3.83 22.13 2.25
C LEU A 6 -3.56 20.70 1.77
N TYR A 7 -2.32 20.24 1.93
CA TYR A 7 -1.94 18.86 1.64
C TYR A 7 -1.60 18.14 2.95
N THR A 8 -2.14 16.93 3.12
CA THR A 8 -1.90 16.07 4.28
C THR A 8 -1.98 14.59 3.87
N GLY A 9 -1.59 13.68 4.76
CA GLY A 9 -1.68 12.25 4.50
C GLY A 9 -1.53 11.37 5.73
N ASP A 10 -1.69 10.06 5.53
CA ASP A 10 -1.49 9.00 6.53
C ASP A 10 -2.22 9.25 7.86
N TRP A 11 -3.50 9.61 7.76
CA TRP A 11 -4.36 9.84 8.92
C TRP A 11 -4.49 8.60 9.81
N GLN A 12 -4.51 7.41 9.20
CA GLN A 12 -4.58 6.10 9.87
C GLN A 12 -5.72 6.03 10.90
N LEU A 13 -6.90 6.52 10.54
CA LEU A 13 -8.09 6.51 11.40
C LEU A 13 -8.44 5.06 11.79
N GLY A 14 -8.80 4.88 13.06
CA GLY A 14 -9.07 3.55 13.64
C GLY A 14 -7.82 2.82 14.14
N MET A 15 -6.63 3.44 14.10
CA MET A 15 -5.42 2.85 14.70
C MET A 15 -5.59 2.67 16.21
N THR A 16 -5.38 1.44 16.68
CA THR A 16 -5.22 1.10 18.09
C THR A 16 -3.81 0.57 18.32
N ARG A 17 -3.17 0.88 19.46
CA ARG A 17 -1.85 0.35 19.81
C ARG A 17 -1.92 -0.49 21.06
N HIS A 18 -1.69 -1.80 20.92
CA HIS A 18 -1.81 -2.81 21.98
C HIS A 18 -0.94 -2.61 23.23
N PHE A 19 -0.05 -1.60 23.26
CA PHE A 19 0.82 -1.29 24.39
C PHE A 19 0.23 -0.25 25.36
N PHE A 20 -0.96 0.29 25.07
CA PHE A 20 -1.63 1.26 25.93
C PHE A 20 -2.55 0.57 26.95
N SER A 21 -2.76 1.20 28.10
CA SER A 21 -3.74 0.75 29.10
C SER A 21 -5.17 1.12 28.67
N GLU A 22 -6.17 0.43 29.23
CA GLU A 22 -7.59 0.79 29.04
C GLU A 22 -7.82 2.28 29.35
N GLY A 23 -8.53 2.97 28.45
CA GLY A 23 -8.77 4.43 28.49
C GLY A 23 -7.76 5.29 27.69
N VAL A 24 -6.50 4.86 27.55
CA VAL A 24 -5.51 5.58 26.71
C VAL A 24 -5.76 5.31 25.23
N HIS A 25 -6.27 4.12 24.90
CA HIS A 25 -6.67 3.76 23.54
C HIS A 25 -7.74 4.69 22.95
N GLU A 26 -8.77 5.02 23.71
CA GLU A 26 -9.87 5.87 23.24
C GLU A 26 -9.40 7.30 23.00
N ARG A 27 -8.58 7.84 23.92
CA ARG A 27 -7.97 9.17 23.77
C ARG A 27 -7.04 9.23 22.57
N PHE A 28 -6.24 8.19 22.34
CA PHE A 28 -5.37 8.11 21.17
C PHE A 28 -6.15 8.00 19.86
N ALA A 29 -7.21 7.20 19.83
CA ALA A 29 -8.07 7.12 18.65
C ALA A 29 -8.77 8.45 18.38
N GLN A 30 -9.25 9.14 19.43
CA GLN A 30 -9.88 10.45 19.34
C GLN A 30 -8.91 11.54 18.85
N SER A 31 -7.66 11.55 19.31
CA SER A 31 -6.70 12.59 18.92
C SER A 31 -6.44 12.64 17.41
N ARG A 32 -6.55 11.50 16.71
CA ARG A 32 -6.47 11.47 15.24
C ARG A 32 -7.63 12.22 14.59
N PHE A 33 -8.86 12.07 15.08
CA PHE A 33 -10.01 12.85 14.60
C PHE A 33 -9.92 14.32 15.01
N ASP A 34 -9.37 14.62 16.18
CA ASP A 34 -9.17 16.01 16.60
C ASP A 34 -8.13 16.70 15.70
N ALA A 35 -7.08 15.98 15.30
CA ALA A 35 -6.11 16.48 14.33
C ALA A 35 -6.75 16.77 12.96
N THR A 36 -7.71 15.97 12.48
CA THR A 36 -8.39 16.28 11.21
C THR A 36 -9.22 17.55 11.30
N ARG A 37 -9.85 17.82 12.45
CA ARG A 37 -10.57 19.08 12.69
C ARG A 37 -9.64 20.27 12.75
N GLU A 38 -8.50 20.12 13.42
CA GLU A 38 -7.49 21.19 13.52
C GLU A 38 -6.90 21.53 12.15
N LEU A 39 -6.68 20.55 11.28
CA LEU A 39 -6.29 20.79 9.88
C LEU A 39 -7.35 21.62 9.14
N GLY A 40 -8.64 21.38 9.40
CA GLY A 40 -9.73 22.21 8.87
C GLY A 40 -9.65 23.67 9.31
N ARG A 41 -9.41 23.88 10.61
CA ARG A 41 -9.25 25.21 11.21
C ARG A 41 -8.06 25.96 10.58
N ILE A 42 -6.92 25.29 10.45
CA ILE A 42 -5.72 25.86 9.81
C ILE A 42 -5.99 26.18 8.33
N ALA A 43 -6.68 25.29 7.61
CA ALA A 43 -7.04 25.53 6.21
C ALA A 43 -7.94 26.77 6.06
N GLU A 44 -8.85 27.01 7.00
CA GLU A 44 -9.69 28.21 7.03
C GLU A 44 -8.86 29.47 7.31
N GLU A 45 -8.00 29.45 8.34
CA GLU A 45 -7.10 30.56 8.69
C GLU A 45 -6.19 30.96 7.52
N GLU A 46 -5.65 29.96 6.82
CA GLU A 46 -4.77 30.15 5.66
C GLU A 46 -5.54 30.42 4.35
N ASN A 47 -6.87 30.49 4.40
CA ASN A 47 -7.76 30.69 3.26
C ASN A 47 -7.46 29.69 2.12
N CYS A 48 -7.32 28.41 2.48
CA CYS A 48 -7.22 27.30 1.54
C CYS A 48 -8.59 27.03 0.90
N GLN A 49 -8.60 26.74 -0.41
CA GLN A 49 -9.84 26.48 -1.15
C GLN A 49 -10.31 25.03 -1.04
N PHE A 50 -9.37 24.10 -0.87
CA PHE A 50 -9.64 22.69 -0.63
C PHE A 50 -8.48 22.02 0.12
N MET A 51 -8.74 20.81 0.61
CA MET A 51 -7.74 19.95 1.23
C MET A 51 -7.62 18.66 0.43
N VAL A 52 -6.38 18.20 0.23
CA VAL A 52 -6.08 16.89 -0.35
C VAL A 52 -5.47 16.02 0.72
N VAL A 53 -6.06 14.83 0.91
CA VAL A 53 -5.60 13.82 1.85
C VAL A 53 -5.10 12.61 1.06
N CYS A 54 -3.81 12.38 1.09
CA CYS A 54 -3.16 11.27 0.38
C CYS A 54 -2.77 10.12 1.31
N GLY A 55 -2.69 8.91 0.78
CA GLY A 55 -2.15 7.76 1.51
C GLY A 55 -3.21 7.08 2.37
N ASP A 56 -2.82 6.65 3.58
CA ASP A 56 -3.65 5.77 4.39
C ASP A 56 -4.61 6.55 5.28
N ILE A 57 -5.83 6.76 4.77
CA ILE A 57 -6.90 7.44 5.51
C ILE A 57 -7.32 6.61 6.72
N PHE A 58 -7.41 5.30 6.56
CA PHE A 58 -7.71 4.35 7.62
C PHE A 58 -6.54 3.42 7.87
N GLU A 59 -6.39 2.94 9.10
CA GLU A 59 -5.28 2.04 9.46
C GLU A 59 -5.37 0.68 8.76
N SER A 60 -6.58 0.19 8.52
CA SER A 60 -6.80 -1.11 7.89
C SER A 60 -7.79 -1.01 6.73
N ASN A 61 -7.73 -1.99 5.83
CA ASN A 61 -8.71 -2.16 4.76
C ASN A 61 -10.08 -2.63 5.28
N LEU A 62 -10.17 -3.02 6.55
CA LEU A 62 -11.37 -3.51 7.22
C LEU A 62 -11.71 -2.57 8.37
N VAL A 63 -12.35 -1.47 8.01
CA VAL A 63 -12.75 -0.42 8.97
C VAL A 63 -14.10 -0.78 9.57
N ASP A 64 -14.22 -0.68 10.89
CA ASP A 64 -15.51 -0.86 11.56
C ASP A 64 -16.45 0.34 11.30
N ARG A 65 -17.77 0.12 11.43
CA ARG A 65 -18.77 1.17 11.13
C ARG A 65 -18.62 2.40 12.01
N MET A 66 -18.16 2.26 13.26
CA MET A 66 -18.03 3.37 14.19
C MET A 66 -16.90 4.30 13.74
N THR A 67 -15.75 3.74 13.35
CA THR A 67 -14.63 4.50 12.80
C THR A 67 -15.01 5.22 11.51
N VAL A 68 -15.78 4.56 10.63
CA VAL A 68 -16.30 5.21 9.41
C VAL A 68 -17.26 6.37 9.75
N SER A 69 -18.20 6.16 10.68
CA SER A 69 -19.15 7.20 11.10
C SER A 69 -18.43 8.42 11.67
N ARG A 70 -17.46 8.21 12.55
CA ARG A 70 -16.65 9.28 13.15
C ARG A 70 -15.82 10.03 12.10
N ALA A 71 -15.34 9.35 11.08
CA ALA A 71 -14.64 9.99 9.96
C ALA A 71 -15.57 10.90 9.16
N PHE A 72 -16.80 10.44 8.88
CA PHE A 72 -17.81 11.27 8.22
C PHE A 72 -18.20 12.48 9.06
N GLU A 73 -18.39 12.33 10.36
CA GLU A 73 -18.67 13.46 11.27
C GLU A 73 -17.52 14.47 11.24
N ALA A 74 -16.28 14.02 11.41
CA ALA A 74 -15.11 14.90 11.40
C ALA A 74 -14.91 15.62 10.05
N LEU A 75 -15.27 14.99 8.92
CA LEU A 75 -15.18 15.60 7.59
C LEU A 75 -16.35 16.56 7.30
N LYS A 76 -17.56 16.25 7.79
CA LYS A 76 -18.76 17.06 7.57
C LYS A 76 -18.63 18.46 8.18
N ASP A 77 -17.92 18.56 9.30
CA ASP A 77 -17.77 19.82 10.04
C ASP A 77 -16.64 20.71 9.49
N LEU A 78 -15.92 20.28 8.44
CA LEU A 78 -14.83 21.06 7.86
C LEU A 78 -15.38 22.18 6.96
N PRO A 79 -14.80 23.39 7.01
CA PRO A 79 -15.28 24.55 6.25
C PRO A 79 -14.94 24.50 4.74
N LEU A 80 -14.34 23.40 4.26
CA LEU A 80 -13.84 23.26 2.90
C LEU A 80 -14.04 21.85 2.35
N SER A 81 -14.02 21.75 1.01
CA SER A 81 -14.06 20.45 0.34
C SER A 81 -12.77 19.67 0.57
N VAL A 82 -12.92 18.37 0.87
CA VAL A 82 -11.81 17.44 1.10
C VAL A 82 -11.78 16.39 -0.01
N TYR A 83 -10.65 16.27 -0.69
CA TYR A 83 -10.39 15.26 -1.70
C TYR A 83 -9.53 14.14 -1.11
N LEU A 84 -10.09 12.93 -1.10
CA LEU A 84 -9.44 11.74 -0.58
C LEU A 84 -8.76 10.96 -1.71
N LEU A 85 -7.44 10.84 -1.65
CA LEU A 85 -6.62 10.07 -2.60
C LEU A 85 -6.05 8.83 -1.90
N PRO A 86 -6.74 7.68 -1.98
CA PRO A 86 -6.35 6.49 -1.23
C PRO A 86 -4.98 5.97 -1.69
N GLY A 87 -4.14 5.62 -0.71
CA GLY A 87 -2.86 4.95 -0.97
C GLY A 87 -3.08 3.58 -1.61
N ASN A 88 -2.29 3.25 -2.63
CA ASN A 88 -2.45 1.99 -3.37
C ASN A 88 -1.57 0.85 -2.82
N ARG A 89 -1.38 0.78 -1.50
CA ARG A 89 -0.45 -0.18 -0.84
C ARG A 89 -0.72 -1.63 -1.24
N ALA A 90 -1.99 -2.00 -1.43
CA ALA A 90 -2.37 -3.34 -1.87
C ALA A 90 -1.91 -3.65 -3.31
N GLN A 91 -2.06 -2.71 -4.24
CA GLN A 91 -1.56 -2.88 -5.60
C GLN A 91 -0.04 -2.94 -5.62
N LEU A 92 0.60 -2.06 -4.85
CA LEU A 92 2.04 -1.99 -4.80
C LEU A 92 2.66 -3.29 -4.27
N ARG A 93 2.07 -3.88 -3.22
CA ARG A 93 2.47 -5.21 -2.74
C ARG A 93 2.30 -6.28 -3.81
N ALA A 94 1.16 -6.30 -4.50
CA ALA A 94 0.91 -7.24 -5.58
C ALA A 94 1.94 -7.13 -6.72
N GLU A 95 2.31 -5.89 -7.11
CA GLU A 95 3.35 -5.65 -8.10
C GLU A 95 4.71 -6.16 -7.61
N ILE A 96 5.09 -5.88 -6.36
CA ILE A 96 6.36 -6.32 -5.79
C ILE A 96 6.43 -7.84 -5.73
N ASP A 97 5.38 -8.50 -5.24
CA ASP A 97 5.30 -9.96 -5.14
C ASP A 97 5.40 -10.62 -6.52
N ALA A 98 4.74 -10.04 -7.53
CA ALA A 98 4.83 -10.49 -8.91
C ALA A 98 6.23 -10.30 -9.52
N TYR A 99 6.86 -9.15 -9.28
CA TYR A 99 8.23 -8.87 -9.70
C TYR A 99 9.24 -9.82 -9.05
N VAL A 100 9.09 -10.05 -7.74
CA VAL A 100 9.83 -11.05 -6.97
C VAL A 100 9.65 -12.39 -7.65
N ALA A 101 8.42 -12.87 -7.84
CA ALA A 101 8.17 -14.17 -8.46
C ALA A 101 8.90 -14.37 -9.80
N HIS A 102 8.85 -13.38 -10.70
CA HIS A 102 9.60 -13.42 -11.96
C HIS A 102 11.13 -13.40 -11.77
N LEU A 103 11.64 -12.60 -10.83
CA LEU A 103 13.06 -12.50 -10.49
C LEU A 103 13.63 -13.82 -9.92
N TYR A 104 12.81 -14.57 -9.20
CA TYR A 104 13.16 -15.89 -8.66
C TYR A 104 12.88 -17.03 -9.63
N GLY A 105 12.23 -16.76 -10.76
CA GLY A 105 11.86 -17.79 -11.73
C GLY A 105 10.74 -18.71 -11.24
N LEU A 106 9.89 -18.23 -10.33
CA LEU A 106 8.71 -18.96 -9.89
C LEU A 106 7.76 -19.13 -11.07
N SER A 107 7.28 -20.35 -11.27
CA SER A 107 6.18 -20.58 -12.19
C SER A 107 4.89 -19.98 -11.63
N ARG A 108 3.90 -19.83 -12.51
CA ARG A 108 2.57 -19.37 -12.12
C ARG A 108 1.95 -20.26 -11.03
N ASP A 109 2.16 -21.58 -11.13
CA ASP A 109 1.63 -22.55 -10.18
C ASP A 109 2.36 -22.49 -8.83
N ASP A 110 3.67 -22.25 -8.83
CA ASP A 110 4.45 -22.05 -7.60
C ASP A 110 3.97 -20.81 -6.84
N LEU A 111 3.74 -19.70 -7.56
CA LEU A 111 3.23 -18.48 -6.97
C LEU A 111 1.82 -18.69 -6.39
N VAL A 112 0.95 -19.39 -7.14
CA VAL A 112 -0.39 -19.76 -6.66
C VAL A 112 -0.30 -20.57 -5.37
N TYR A 113 0.60 -21.56 -5.33
CA TYR A 113 0.81 -22.41 -4.16
C TYR A 113 1.28 -21.58 -2.95
N ILE A 114 2.29 -20.72 -3.13
CA ILE A 114 2.78 -19.82 -2.08
C ILE A 114 1.65 -18.93 -1.56
N LEU A 115 0.87 -18.31 -2.43
CA LEU A 115 -0.26 -17.45 -2.03
C LEU A 115 -1.34 -18.23 -1.26
N ASP A 116 -1.55 -19.51 -1.59
CA ASP A 116 -2.48 -20.36 -0.85
C ASP A 116 -1.97 -20.80 0.54
N THR A 117 -0.67 -20.65 0.83
CA THR A 117 -0.09 -20.91 2.17
C THR A 117 -0.46 -19.85 3.22
N PHE A 118 -1.23 -18.82 2.87
CA PHE A 118 -1.73 -17.78 3.78
C PHE A 118 -3.22 -17.97 4.16
N PRO A 119 -3.59 -19.02 4.92
CA PRO A 119 -5.00 -19.40 5.16
C PRO A 119 -5.78 -18.37 5.98
N VAL A 120 -5.10 -17.69 6.92
CA VAL A 120 -5.72 -16.65 7.75
C VAL A 120 -6.11 -15.44 6.90
N LEU A 121 -5.20 -14.96 6.06
CA LEU A 121 -5.46 -13.85 5.15
C LEU A 121 -6.58 -14.21 4.17
N LYS A 122 -6.51 -15.38 3.54
CA LYS A 122 -7.54 -15.91 2.64
C LYS A 122 -8.92 -15.94 3.29
N LYS A 123 -9.01 -16.42 4.54
CA LYS A 123 -10.28 -16.47 5.29
C LYS A 123 -10.81 -15.07 5.59
N ASN A 124 -9.95 -14.15 6.03
CA ASN A 124 -10.33 -12.78 6.35
C ASN A 124 -10.84 -12.02 5.12
N GLU A 125 -10.12 -12.12 4.00
CA GLU A 125 -10.52 -11.46 2.76
C GLU A 125 -11.78 -12.07 2.16
N LYS A 126 -11.94 -13.40 2.17
CA LYS A 126 -13.20 -14.02 1.72
C LYS A 126 -14.39 -13.59 2.58
N LYS A 127 -14.20 -13.45 3.90
CA LYS A 127 -15.26 -12.98 4.79
C LYS A 127 -15.66 -11.53 4.50
N ALA A 128 -14.68 -10.69 4.17
CA ALA A 128 -14.91 -9.26 3.95
C ALA A 128 -15.35 -8.90 2.54
N PHE A 129 -14.78 -9.55 1.52
CA PHE A 129 -14.89 -9.18 0.11
C PHE A 129 -15.46 -10.29 -0.77
N GLY A 130 -15.73 -11.48 -0.22
CA GLY A 130 -16.19 -12.65 -0.98
C GLY A 130 -15.08 -13.36 -1.79
N GLU A 131 -13.91 -12.75 -1.92
CA GLU A 131 -12.79 -13.23 -2.73
C GLU A 131 -11.45 -13.06 -1.99
N PHE A 132 -10.44 -13.86 -2.38
CA PHE A 132 -9.05 -13.65 -1.97
C PHE A 132 -8.39 -12.57 -2.86
N ILE A 133 -8.74 -11.30 -2.63
CA ILE A 133 -8.35 -10.13 -3.43
C ILE A 133 -6.83 -10.01 -3.57
N SER A 134 -6.07 -10.24 -2.51
CA SER A 134 -4.61 -10.17 -2.53
C SER A 134 -4.02 -11.18 -3.53
N LYS A 135 -4.53 -12.41 -3.54
CA LYS A 135 -4.13 -13.43 -4.53
C LYS A 135 -4.49 -12.99 -5.94
N ARG A 136 -5.74 -12.55 -6.17
CA ARG A 136 -6.17 -12.10 -7.50
C ARG A 136 -5.26 -10.99 -8.05
N LYS A 137 -5.04 -9.93 -7.27
CA LYS A 137 -4.17 -8.79 -7.66
C LYS A 137 -2.74 -9.24 -7.95
N CYS A 138 -2.16 -10.08 -7.09
CA CYS A 138 -0.80 -10.60 -7.31
C CYS A 138 -0.70 -11.41 -8.61
N MET A 139 -1.72 -12.23 -8.93
CA MET A 139 -1.73 -13.01 -10.17
C MET A 139 -1.93 -12.12 -11.41
N GLU A 140 -2.79 -11.11 -11.34
CA GLU A 140 -2.96 -10.12 -12.41
C GLU A 140 -1.65 -9.39 -12.72
N GLU A 141 -0.91 -9.02 -11.68
CA GLU A 141 0.40 -8.38 -11.83
C GLU A 141 1.47 -9.33 -12.36
N TYR A 142 1.45 -10.59 -11.93
CA TYR A 142 2.33 -11.62 -12.46
C TYR A 142 2.11 -11.81 -13.97
N ASP A 143 0.86 -11.93 -14.40
CA ASP A 143 0.51 -12.10 -15.81
C ASP A 143 0.86 -10.83 -16.61
N ARG A 144 0.62 -9.62 -16.06
CA ARG A 144 1.02 -8.33 -16.68
C ARG A 144 2.52 -8.22 -16.88
N ILE A 145 3.31 -8.48 -15.83
CA ILE A 145 4.78 -8.41 -15.90
C ILE A 145 5.29 -9.48 -16.86
N GLY A 146 4.77 -10.71 -16.80
CA GLY A 146 5.13 -11.81 -17.69
C GLY A 146 5.00 -11.44 -19.17
N LYS A 147 3.90 -10.75 -19.54
CA LYS A 147 3.71 -10.23 -20.90
C LYS A 147 4.79 -9.23 -21.30
N ILE A 148 5.15 -8.29 -20.41
CA ILE A 148 6.22 -7.31 -20.64
C ILE A 148 7.57 -8.03 -20.86
N ILE A 149 7.86 -9.10 -20.09
CA ILE A 149 9.08 -9.90 -20.26
C ILE A 149 9.13 -10.49 -21.67
N VAL A 150 8.07 -11.16 -22.09
CA VAL A 150 8.00 -11.84 -23.40
C VAL A 150 8.14 -10.83 -24.55
N GLU A 151 7.46 -9.69 -24.48
CA GLU A 151 7.57 -8.61 -25.48
C GLU A 151 9.00 -8.07 -25.59
N HIS A 152 9.73 -7.98 -24.47
CA HIS A 152 11.11 -7.51 -24.45
C HIS A 152 12.11 -8.58 -24.90
N GLU A 153 11.91 -9.85 -24.56
CA GLU A 153 12.75 -10.97 -25.01
C GLU A 153 12.62 -11.18 -26.53
N GLN A 154 11.41 -11.03 -27.09
CA GLN A 154 11.17 -11.05 -28.54
C GLN A 154 11.85 -9.88 -29.27
N SER A 155 12.15 -8.78 -28.58
CA SER A 155 12.95 -7.66 -29.10
C SER A 155 14.48 -7.89 -29.06
N GLY A 156 14.94 -9.09 -28.66
CA GLY A 156 16.34 -9.50 -28.70
C GLY A 156 17.17 -9.16 -27.45
N LYS A 157 16.53 -8.83 -26.32
CA LYS A 157 17.22 -8.57 -25.05
C LYS A 157 17.20 -9.81 -24.16
N GLU A 158 18.36 -10.32 -23.77
CA GLU A 158 18.47 -11.50 -22.91
C GLU A 158 17.86 -11.29 -21.51
N ARG A 159 17.30 -12.37 -20.94
CA ARG A 159 16.70 -12.43 -19.60
C ARG A 159 17.61 -11.88 -18.49
N ALA A 160 18.93 -11.96 -18.65
CA ALA A 160 19.92 -11.44 -17.70
C ALA A 160 20.04 -9.90 -17.70
N GLU A 161 19.91 -9.25 -18.85
CA GLU A 161 19.85 -7.77 -18.93
C GLU A 161 18.53 -7.25 -18.37
N TYR A 162 17.43 -7.96 -18.66
CA TYR A 162 16.11 -7.59 -18.16
C TYR A 162 15.97 -7.77 -16.65
N GLY A 163 16.50 -8.85 -16.07
CA GLY A 163 16.55 -9.00 -14.60
C GLY A 163 17.33 -7.88 -13.90
N LYS A 164 18.36 -7.32 -14.56
CA LYS A 164 19.05 -6.10 -14.08
C LYS A 164 18.17 -4.85 -14.23
N ALA A 165 17.40 -4.75 -15.32
CA ALA A 165 16.45 -3.66 -15.54
C ALA A 165 15.31 -3.67 -14.51
N ILE A 166 14.67 -4.83 -14.27
CA ILE A 166 13.66 -5.02 -13.24
C ILE A 166 14.22 -4.64 -11.86
N LEU A 167 15.39 -5.16 -11.48
CA LEU A 167 15.98 -4.84 -10.18
C LEU A 167 16.25 -3.34 -10.00
N LYS A 168 16.65 -2.67 -11.08
CA LYS A 168 16.88 -1.22 -11.09
C LYS A 168 15.57 -0.45 -10.97
N GLU A 169 14.52 -0.87 -11.65
CA GLU A 169 13.21 -0.25 -11.62
C GLU A 169 12.50 -0.47 -10.28
N LEU A 170 12.49 -1.71 -9.77
CA LEU A 170 12.05 -2.05 -8.42
C LEU A 170 12.80 -1.23 -7.38
N SER A 171 14.13 -1.18 -7.48
CA SER A 171 14.92 -0.43 -6.52
C SER A 171 14.54 1.04 -6.51
N LYS A 172 14.41 1.67 -7.69
CA LYS A 172 14.01 3.07 -7.82
C LYS A 172 12.62 3.29 -7.21
N ARG A 173 11.65 2.43 -7.52
CA ARG A 173 10.26 2.58 -7.12
C ARG A 173 10.05 2.28 -5.64
N LEU A 174 10.58 1.17 -5.15
CA LEU A 174 10.54 0.78 -3.74
C LEU A 174 11.29 1.77 -2.85
N SER A 175 12.44 2.29 -3.29
CA SER A 175 13.16 3.31 -2.53
C SER A 175 12.40 4.64 -2.49
N HIS A 176 11.62 4.94 -3.53
CA HIS A 176 10.73 6.11 -3.55
C HIS A 176 9.53 5.94 -2.63
N GLU A 177 8.90 4.76 -2.60
CA GLU A 177 7.66 4.53 -1.85
C GLU A 177 7.88 4.11 -0.38
N PHE A 178 8.96 3.39 -0.07
CA PHE A 178 9.22 2.84 1.28
C PHE A 178 10.53 3.35 1.91
N GLY A 179 11.31 4.17 1.20
CA GLY A 179 12.53 4.76 1.72
C GLY A 179 13.73 3.79 1.75
N LYS A 180 14.62 3.98 2.73
CA LYS A 180 15.91 3.27 2.81
C LYS A 180 15.71 1.76 3.02
N GLY A 181 16.49 0.94 2.33
CA GLY A 181 16.50 -0.52 2.47
C GLY A 181 16.21 -1.29 1.17
N PHE A 182 15.70 -0.61 0.14
CA PHE A 182 15.33 -1.22 -1.15
C PHE A 182 16.28 -0.86 -2.30
N ASP A 183 17.57 -0.69 -1.99
CA ASP A 183 18.59 -0.58 -3.02
C ASP A 183 18.80 -1.91 -3.76
N ILE A 184 19.37 -1.84 -4.96
CA ILE A 184 19.63 -3.03 -5.81
C ILE A 184 20.41 -4.11 -5.05
N THR A 185 21.32 -3.71 -4.15
CA THR A 185 22.17 -4.63 -3.39
C THR A 185 21.34 -5.41 -2.38
N ASN A 186 20.45 -4.75 -1.64
CA ASN A 186 19.56 -5.39 -0.68
C ASN A 186 18.53 -6.26 -1.38
N LEU A 187 17.96 -5.83 -2.52
CA LEU A 187 17.07 -6.67 -3.31
C LEU A 187 17.77 -7.95 -3.80
N ARG A 188 19.05 -7.86 -4.19
CA ARG A 188 19.87 -9.05 -4.52
C ARG A 188 20.14 -9.94 -3.30
N LYS A 189 20.36 -9.36 -2.11
CA LYS A 189 20.55 -10.14 -0.88
C LYS A 189 19.27 -10.84 -0.45
N MET A 190 18.11 -10.17 -0.53
CA MET A 190 16.79 -10.79 -0.35
C MET A 190 16.64 -11.96 -1.34
N ARG A 191 17.07 -11.76 -2.59
CA ARG A 191 17.14 -12.82 -3.62
C ARG A 191 17.98 -14.01 -3.23
N GLN A 192 19.18 -13.75 -2.78
CA GLN A 192 20.09 -14.82 -2.39
C GLN A 192 19.57 -15.56 -1.14
N PHE A 193 19.01 -14.84 -0.18
CA PHE A 193 18.41 -15.40 1.03
C PHE A 193 17.29 -16.38 0.67
N TYR A 194 16.28 -15.95 -0.09
CA TYR A 194 15.16 -16.84 -0.43
C TYR A 194 15.63 -18.11 -1.18
N LEU A 195 16.55 -17.99 -2.14
CA LEU A 195 17.10 -19.16 -2.86
C LEU A 195 17.89 -20.13 -1.95
N LEU A 196 18.50 -19.62 -0.88
CA LEU A 196 19.24 -20.44 0.09
C LEU A 196 18.30 -21.17 1.06
N PHE A 197 17.11 -20.62 1.31
CA PHE A 197 16.16 -21.15 2.30
C PHE A 197 14.89 -21.76 1.69
N SER A 198 14.75 -21.78 0.36
CA SER A 198 13.62 -22.38 -0.37
C SER A 198 13.79 -23.89 -0.65
N LYS A 199 14.46 -24.64 0.24
CA LYS A 199 14.61 -26.10 0.16
C LYS A 199 13.80 -26.79 1.24
#